data_AF-A0A9C9Y6B7-F1
#
_entry.id   AF-A0A9C9Y6B7-F1
#
_cell.length_a   1.000
_cell.length_b   1.000
_cell.length_c   1.000
_cell.angle_alpha   90.00
_cell.angle_beta   90.00
_cell.angle_gamma   90.00
#
_symmetry.space_group_name_H-M   'P 1'
#
loop_
_entity.id
_entity.type
_entity.pdbx_description
1 polymer ?
#
loop_
_entity_poly.entity_id
_entity_poly.type
_entity_poly.pdbx_seq_one_letter_code
_entity_poly.pdbx_strand_id
1 'polypeptide(L)' 'KAARATAYLKGRDYVSPIEVGYIAKEVLRHRIVLSYEAQAEGVTQDMIIDKVLAVVPIP' A
#
# COMPACT_ATOMS: atom_id res chain seq x y z
N LYS A 1 -9.90 -6.48 4.23
CA LYS A 1 -10.37 -7.76 3.64
C LYS A 1 -9.33 -8.39 2.73
N ALA A 2 -8.79 -7.66 1.74
CA ALA A 2 -7.73 -8.15 0.86
C ALA A 2 -6.54 -8.78 1.62
N ALA A 3 -5.98 -8.13 2.66
CA ALA A 3 -4.84 -8.69 3.41
C ALA A 3 -5.16 -10.04 4.08
N ARG A 4 -6.39 -10.23 4.58
CA ARG A 4 -6.86 -11.51 5.14
C ARG A 4 -6.96 -12.59 4.07
N ALA A 5 -7.49 -12.24 2.91
CA ALA A 5 -7.56 -13.18 1.78
C ALA A 5 -6.16 -13.58 1.33
N THR A 6 -5.22 -12.62 1.23
CA THR A 6 -3.81 -12.90 0.90
C THR A 6 -3.14 -13.81 1.93
N ALA A 7 -3.33 -13.55 3.23
CA ALA A 7 -2.81 -14.41 4.29
C ALA A 7 -3.36 -15.84 4.19
N TYR A 8 -4.68 -15.96 4.01
CA TYR A 8 -5.34 -17.26 3.86
C TYR A 8 -4.85 -18.05 2.64
N LEU A 9 -4.72 -17.40 1.48
CA LEU A 9 -4.17 -18.02 0.27
C LEU A 9 -2.71 -18.44 0.42
N LYS A 10 -1.97 -17.81 1.34
CA LYS A 10 -0.60 -18.19 1.73
C LYS A 10 -0.55 -19.25 2.85
N GLY A 11 -1.69 -19.82 3.23
CA GLY A 11 -1.77 -20.85 4.28
C GLY A 11 -1.64 -20.32 5.71
N ARG A 12 -1.77 -19.01 5.92
CA ARG A 12 -1.72 -18.37 7.25
C ARG A 12 -3.13 -18.12 7.76
N ASP A 13 -3.33 -18.36 9.05
CA ASP A 13 -4.59 -18.11 9.77
C ASP A 13 -4.68 -16.69 10.37
N TYR A 14 -3.56 -15.95 10.39
CA TYR A 14 -3.49 -14.56 10.82
C TYR A 14 -2.85 -13.66 9.76
N VAL A 15 -3.13 -12.35 9.85
CA VAL A 15 -2.53 -11.32 8.99
C VAL A 15 -1.28 -10.79 9.69
N SER A 16 -0.15 -10.78 8.98
CA SER A 16 1.05 -10.05 9.38
C SER A 16 1.13 -8.71 8.64
N PRO A 17 1.88 -7.71 9.17
CA PRO A 17 2.15 -6.47 8.46
C PRO A 17 2.69 -6.67 7.04
N ILE A 18 3.36 -7.81 6.77
CA ILE A 18 3.87 -8.18 5.46
C ILE A 18 2.73 -8.27 4.42
N GLU A 19 1.61 -8.93 4.75
CA GLU A 19 0.49 -9.03 3.81
C GLU A 19 -0.17 -7.68 3.55
N VAL A 20 -0.19 -6.78 4.54
CA VAL A 20 -0.72 -5.42 4.38
C VAL A 20 0.17 -4.62 3.42
N GLY A 21 1.49 -4.65 3.63
CA GLY A 21 2.44 -3.97 2.73
C GLY A 21 2.39 -4.53 1.31
N TYR A 22 2.25 -5.84 1.16
CA TYR A 22 2.20 -6.51 -0.14
C TYR A 22 1.06 -6.03 -1.05
N ILE A 23 -0.12 -5.75 -0.48
CA ILE A 23 -1.30 -5.32 -1.25
C ILE A 23 -1.49 -3.80 -1.29
N ALA A 24 -0.64 -3.04 -0.58
CA ALA A 24 -0.89 -1.62 -0.30
C ALA A 24 -1.02 -0.80 -1.59
N LYS A 25 -0.13 -1.02 -2.57
CA LYS A 25 -0.18 -0.34 -3.88
C LYS A 25 -1.48 -0.62 -4.63
N GLU A 26 -1.82 -1.89 -4.79
CA GLU A 26 -3.01 -2.32 -5.53
C GLU A 26 -4.32 -1.78 -4.93
N VAL A 27 -4.38 -1.62 -3.60
CA VAL A 27 -5.58 -1.10 -2.93
C VAL A 27 -5.63 0.44 -2.90
N LEU A 28 -4.48 1.10 -2.74
CA LEU A 28 -4.42 2.54 -2.47
C LEU A 28 -4.16 3.39 -3.74
N ARG A 29 -3.52 2.85 -4.79
CA ARG A 29 -3.13 3.60 -6.00
C ARG A 29 -4.28 4.39 -6.62
N HIS A 30 -5.46 3.79 -6.71
CA HIS A 30 -6.65 4.44 -7.29
C HIS A 30 -7.49 5.22 -6.28
N ARG A 31 -7.04 5.31 -5.03
CA ARG A 31 -7.72 6.03 -3.94
C ARG A 31 -7.02 7.33 -3.56
N ILE A 32 -5.88 7.63 -4.18
CA ILE A 32 -5.10 8.83 -3.93
C ILE A 32 -5.33 9.81 -5.08
N VAL A 33 -5.86 10.98 -4.74
CA VAL A 33 -6.01 12.11 -5.66
C VAL A 33 -4.78 13.00 -5.51
N LEU A 34 -4.08 13.24 -6.61
CA LEU A 34 -2.91 14.12 -6.64
C LEU A 34 -3.36 15.58 -6.80
N SER A 35 -2.62 16.50 -6.18
CA SER A 35 -2.78 17.92 -6.48
C SER A 35 -2.21 18.24 -7.87
N TYR A 36 -2.59 19.40 -8.41
CA TYR A 36 -2.10 19.86 -9.71
C TYR A 36 -0.56 20.01 -9.70
N GLU A 37 -0.02 20.57 -8.62
CA GLU A 37 1.41 20.77 -8.42
C GLU A 37 2.14 19.42 -8.42
N ALA A 38 1.61 18.42 -7.70
CA ALA A 38 2.19 17.08 -7.66
C ALA A 38 2.16 16.39 -9.03
N GLN A 39 1.09 16.59 -9.82
CA GLN A 39 1.03 16.09 -11.19
C GLN A 39 2.06 16.79 -12.09
N ALA A 40 2.21 18.11 -11.96
CA ALA A 40 3.18 18.89 -12.72
C ALA A 40 4.64 18.50 -12.40
N GLU A 41 4.91 18.10 -11.16
CA GLU A 41 6.21 17.55 -10.72
C GLU A 41 6.43 16.08 -11.11
N GLY A 42 5.45 15.44 -11.77
CA GLY A 42 5.54 14.03 -12.17
C GLY A 42 5.45 13.05 -11.00
N VAL A 43 4.88 13.45 -9.86
CA VAL A 43 4.64 12.57 -8.72
C VAL A 43 3.59 11.53 -9.09
N THR A 44 3.85 10.27 -8.71
CA THR A 44 2.89 9.18 -8.88
C THR A 44 2.33 8.72 -7.53
N GLN A 45 1.14 8.12 -7.55
CA GLN A 45 0.54 7.54 -6.35
C GLN A 45 1.43 6.46 -5.74
N ASP A 46 2.14 5.69 -6.56
CA ASP A 46 3.07 4.65 -6.10
C ASP A 46 4.23 5.24 -5.31
N MET A 47 4.79 6.37 -5.75
CA MET A 47 5.84 7.08 -5.00
C MET A 47 5.35 7.55 -3.63
N ILE A 48 4.09 7.99 -3.53
CA ILE A 48 3.49 8.40 -2.26
C ILE A 48 3.32 7.17 -1.36
N ILE A 49 2.78 6.08 -1.89
CA ILE A 49 2.55 4.84 -1.14
C ILE A 49 3.88 4.28 -0.62
N ASP A 50 4.93 4.26 -1.45
CA ASP A 50 6.27 3.80 -1.04
C ASP A 50 6.86 4.65 0.09
N LYS A 51 6.74 5.98 -0.01
CA LYS A 51 7.19 6.89 1.06
C LYS A 51 6.47 6.64 2.37
N VAL A 52 5.15 6.42 2.32
CA VAL A 52 4.34 6.11 3.52
C VAL A 52 4.75 4.77 4.13
N LEU A 53 4.92 3.73 3.31
CA LEU A 53 5.33 2.42 3.81
C LEU A 53 6.74 2.45 4.43
N ALA A 54 7.65 3.26 3.90
CA ALA A 54 9.01 3.37 4.41
C ALA A 54 9.11 4.02 5.80
N VAL A 55 8.16 4.89 6.17
CA VAL A 55 8.16 5.60 7.47
C VAL A 55 7.31 4.92 8.53
N VAL A 56 6.45 3.97 8.16
CA VAL A 56 5.62 3.22 9.11
C VAL A 56 6.42 2.03 9.66
N PRO A 57 6.79 2.02 10.95
CA PRO A 57 7.51 0.90 11.52
C PRO A 57 6.61 -0.34 11.57
N ILE A 58 7.20 -1.49 11.24
CA ILE A 58 6.56 -2.79 11.40
C ILE A 58 6.82 -3.27 12.84
N PRO A 59 5.77 -3.51 13.64
CA PRO A 59 5.90 -4.03 15.01
C PRO A 59 6.24 -5.53 15.03
#